data_AF-A0A4Z2DRK9-F1
#
_entry.id   AF-A0A4Z2DRK9-F1
#
_cell.length_a   1.000
_cell.length_b   1.000
_cell.length_c   1.000
_cell.angle_alpha   90.00
_cell.angle_beta   90.00
_cell.angle_gamma   90.00
#
_symmetry.space_group_name_H-M   'P 1'
#
loop_
_entity.id
_entity.type
_entity.pdbx_description
1 polymer ?
#
loop_
_entity_poly.entity_id
_entity_poly.type
_entity_poly.pdbx_seq_one_letter_code
_entity_poly.pdbx_strand_id
1 'polypeptide(L)'
;MKKSVSLNKSIEKILDIPSACYDINGTNPGMSVSTVPPHLRSRLISHGQKVCQLYKAALNDLKSKHSTILDYRYHAVLIRARFEENRNIKDEILARKLVEDGWNEFERVRSTFQFKYPTSPKGAAFQREPSFEDCLYDTWHPLEKQQYPDYFARREKRKKKFIEAWVKRYGSEDEKICLQLVT
;
A
#
# COMPACT_ATOMS: atom_id res chain seq x y z
N MET A 1 11.30 33.05 -26.47
CA MET A 1 11.57 31.72 -27.09
C MET A 1 11.22 30.64 -26.08
N LYS A 2 10.06 29.98 -26.26
CA LYS A 2 9.63 28.88 -25.38
C LYS A 2 10.49 27.66 -25.71
N LYS A 3 11.45 27.31 -24.84
CA LYS A 3 12.10 26.00 -24.92
C LYS A 3 11.04 24.99 -24.51
N SER A 4 10.41 24.33 -25.49
CA SER A 4 9.79 23.05 -25.25
C SER A 4 10.90 22.14 -24.74
N VAL A 5 10.89 21.86 -23.44
CA VAL A 5 11.82 20.91 -22.84
C VAL A 5 11.41 19.55 -23.40
N SER A 6 12.04 19.18 -24.51
CA SER A 6 12.05 17.81 -25.01
C SER A 6 12.79 16.97 -23.97
N LEU A 7 12.04 16.50 -22.97
CA LEU A 7 12.48 15.59 -21.89
C LEU A 7 13.03 14.26 -22.44
N ASN A 8 12.83 13.98 -23.73
CA ASN A 8 13.19 12.72 -24.34
C ASN A 8 14.65 12.66 -24.82
N LYS A 9 15.38 13.78 -24.91
CA LYS A 9 16.75 13.79 -25.47
C LYS A 9 17.87 13.52 -24.46
N SER A 10 17.56 13.56 -23.16
CA SER A 10 18.54 13.34 -22.07
C SER A 10 18.54 11.91 -21.53
N ILE A 11 17.50 11.11 -21.79
CA ILE A 11 17.32 9.79 -21.20
C ILE A 11 18.10 8.71 -21.98
N GLU A 12 18.22 8.85 -23.30
CA GLU A 12 18.91 7.86 -24.16
C GLU A 12 20.45 7.86 -24.03
N LYS A 13 21.06 8.85 -23.37
CA LYS A 13 22.53 9.00 -23.30
C LYS A 13 23.18 8.56 -21.99
N ILE A 14 22.41 8.21 -20.95
CA ILE A 14 22.97 7.92 -19.61
C ILE A 14 22.97 6.42 -19.29
N LEU A 15 22.21 5.60 -20.01
CA LEU A 15 22.11 4.18 -19.75
C LEU A 15 22.12 3.42 -21.07
N ASP A 16 23.25 2.80 -21.40
CA ASP A 16 23.37 1.75 -22.42
C ASP A 16 22.54 0.53 -21.98
N ILE A 17 21.21 0.64 -22.06
CA ILE A 17 20.29 -0.47 -21.81
C ILE A 17 19.86 -1.02 -23.17
N PRO A 18 20.16 -2.29 -23.47
CA PRO A 18 19.69 -2.93 -24.69
C PRO A 18 18.16 -2.86 -24.79
N SER A 19 17.67 -2.49 -25.97
CA SER A 19 16.27 -2.39 -26.38
C SER A 19 15.54 -3.75 -26.43
N ALA A 20 15.60 -4.52 -25.35
CA ALA A 20 15.13 -5.91 -25.32
C ALA A 20 14.32 -6.23 -24.05
N CYS A 21 13.17 -5.58 -23.91
CA CYS A 21 11.95 -6.17 -23.36
C CYS A 21 10.75 -5.28 -23.71
N TYR A 22 10.40 -5.25 -25.00
CA TYR A 22 9.06 -4.81 -25.41
C TYR A 22 8.06 -5.89 -25.03
N ASP A 23 7.10 -5.56 -24.18
CA ASP A 23 5.88 -6.37 -24.07
C ASP A 23 4.97 -6.02 -25.26
N ILE A 24 4.98 -6.94 -26.22
CA ILE A 24 4.09 -7.10 -27.37
C ILE A 24 2.67 -7.51 -26.92
N ASN A 25 2.01 -6.71 -26.09
CA ASN A 25 0.57 -6.79 -25.88
C ASN A 25 0.12 -5.40 -25.41
N GLY A 26 -0.67 -4.70 -26.24
CA GLY A 26 -1.15 -3.33 -26.03
C GLY A 26 -2.12 -3.19 -24.85
N THR A 27 -1.69 -3.56 -23.66
CA THR A 27 -2.39 -3.37 -22.40
C THR A 27 -1.40 -2.71 -21.46
N ASN A 28 -1.38 -1.37 -21.40
CA ASN A 28 -0.56 -0.62 -20.46
C ASN A 28 -0.81 -1.16 -19.03
N PRO A 29 0.12 -1.91 -18.40
CA PRO A 29 -0.03 -2.28 -17.00
C PRO A 29 0.42 -1.13 -16.08
N GLY A 30 0.82 0.01 -16.65
CA GLY A 30 1.45 1.17 -15.99
C GLY A 30 0.53 2.05 -15.13
N MET A 31 -0.62 1.56 -14.70
CA MET A 31 -1.38 2.24 -13.65
C MET A 31 -0.93 1.67 -12.32
N SER A 32 -0.55 2.52 -11.37
CA SER A 32 -0.32 2.15 -9.97
C SER A 32 -1.51 1.34 -9.47
N VAL A 33 -1.43 0.01 -9.53
CA VAL A 33 -2.47 -0.84 -8.99
C VAL A 33 -2.30 -0.71 -7.48
N SER A 34 -3.12 0.14 -6.87
CA SER A 34 -3.32 0.07 -5.43
C SER A 34 -3.55 -1.40 -5.12
N THR A 35 -2.82 -1.95 -4.15
CA THR A 35 -2.92 -3.38 -3.80
C THR A 35 -4.35 -3.79 -3.44
N VAL A 36 -5.19 -2.81 -3.08
CA VAL A 36 -6.63 -2.94 -2.87
C VAL A 36 -7.38 -2.72 -4.20
N PRO A 37 -8.21 -3.68 -4.65
CA PRO A 37 -8.97 -3.54 -5.89
C PRO A 37 -9.93 -2.33 -5.83
N PRO A 38 -10.25 -1.71 -6.99
CA PRO A 38 -10.98 -0.45 -7.05
C PRO A 38 -12.29 -0.40 -6.26
N HIS A 39 -13.05 -1.49 -6.28
CA HIS A 39 -14.36 -1.61 -5.62
C HIS A 39 -14.27 -1.80 -4.10
N LEU A 40 -13.08 -2.09 -3.55
CA LEU A 40 -12.85 -2.17 -2.09
C LEU A 40 -12.29 -0.86 -1.52
N ARG A 41 -12.02 0.15 -2.36
CA ARG A 41 -11.53 1.45 -1.89
C ARG A 41 -12.69 2.28 -1.31
N SER A 42 -12.62 2.58 -0.02
CA SER A 42 -13.62 3.41 0.66
C SER A 42 -13.58 4.89 0.27
N ARG A 43 -12.45 5.36 -0.28
CA ARG A 43 -12.21 6.76 -0.66
C ARG A 43 -11.49 6.84 -2.01
N LEU A 44 -11.74 7.92 -2.74
CA LEU A 44 -11.02 8.25 -3.97
C LEU A 44 -9.58 8.68 -3.66
N ILE A 45 -8.63 8.23 -4.47
CA ILE A 45 -7.20 8.56 -4.32
C ILE A 45 -6.95 9.94 -4.94
N SER A 46 -6.48 10.89 -4.14
CA SER A 46 -6.18 12.25 -4.62
C SER A 46 -4.93 12.26 -5.51
N HIS A 47 -4.79 13.28 -6.37
CA HIS A 47 -3.61 13.43 -7.22
C HIS A 47 -2.31 13.47 -6.39
N GLY A 48 -2.28 14.25 -5.32
CA GLY A 48 -1.13 14.31 -4.41
C GLY A 48 -0.77 12.95 -3.79
N GLN A 49 -1.77 12.12 -3.44
CA GLN A 49 -1.51 10.76 -2.97
C GLN A 49 -0.86 9.89 -4.05
N LYS A 50 -1.26 10.02 -5.32
CA LYS A 50 -0.62 9.30 -6.44
C LYS A 50 0.83 9.71 -6.63
N VAL A 51 1.13 11.01 -6.54
CA VAL A 51 2.50 11.54 -6.57
C VAL A 51 3.33 10.98 -5.42
N CYS A 52 2.79 10.99 -4.19
CA CYS A 52 3.46 10.42 -3.02
C CYS A 52 3.71 8.91 -3.15
N GLN A 53 2.78 8.17 -3.77
CA GLN A 53 2.96 6.74 -4.04
C GLN A 53 4.10 6.49 -5.03
N LEU A 54 4.16 7.24 -6.13
CA LEU A 54 5.24 7.16 -7.10
C LEU A 54 6.59 7.50 -6.47
N TYR A 55 6.65 8.61 -5.70
CA TYR A 55 7.86 9.02 -5.00
C TYR A 55 8.34 7.96 -3.99
N LYS A 56 7.42 7.39 -3.21
CA LYS A 56 7.73 6.30 -2.27
C LYS A 56 8.20 5.03 -2.99
N ALA A 57 7.61 4.71 -4.15
CA ALA A 57 8.04 3.57 -4.96
C ALA A 57 9.46 3.76 -5.50
N ALA A 58 9.75 4.94 -6.05
CA ALA A 58 11.09 5.31 -6.53
C ALA A 58 12.15 5.21 -5.42
N LEU A 59 11.87 5.73 -4.22
CA LEU A 59 12.80 5.63 -3.09
C LEU A 59 13.04 4.19 -2.63
N ASN A 60 12.02 3.33 -2.62
CA ASN A 60 12.20 1.92 -2.27
C ASN A 60 13.00 1.16 -3.34
N ASP A 61 12.85 1.53 -4.61
CA ASP A 61 13.65 0.96 -5.69
C ASP A 61 15.13 1.37 -5.58
N LEU A 62 15.42 2.63 -5.24
CA LEU A 62 16.79 3.08 -4.97
C LEU A 62 17.46 2.29 -3.84
N LYS A 63 16.72 1.88 -2.81
CA LYS A 63 17.26 1.03 -1.73
C LYS A 63 17.67 -0.36 -2.22
N SER A 64 17.06 -0.86 -3.29
CA SER A 64 17.46 -2.13 -3.92
C SER A 64 18.70 -1.94 -4.79
N LYS A 65 18.76 -0.83 -5.55
CA LYS A 65 19.86 -0.54 -6.48
C LYS A 65 21.17 -0.17 -5.78
N HIS A 66 21.09 0.57 -4.69
CA HIS A 66 22.26 1.07 -3.98
C HIS A 66 22.42 0.34 -2.65
N SER A 67 23.50 -0.43 -2.54
CA SER A 67 23.82 -1.16 -1.30
C SER A 67 24.36 -0.24 -0.21
N THR A 68 25.11 0.80 -0.59
CA THR A 68 25.68 1.74 0.38
C THR A 68 24.69 2.84 0.75
N ILE A 69 24.75 3.30 2.00
CA ILE A 69 23.87 4.36 2.51
C ILE A 69 24.18 5.71 1.84
N LEU A 70 25.45 5.98 1.52
CA LEU A 70 25.87 7.24 0.93
C LEU A 70 25.34 7.39 -0.50
N ASP A 71 25.51 6.35 -1.33
CA ASP A 71 25.01 6.36 -2.71
C ASP A 71 23.49 6.50 -2.73
N TYR A 72 22.80 5.74 -1.87
CA TYR A 72 21.36 5.85 -1.70
C TYR A 72 20.93 7.29 -1.39
N ARG A 73 21.59 7.95 -0.42
CA ARG A 73 21.26 9.33 -0.02
C ARG A 73 21.49 10.32 -1.15
N TYR A 74 22.61 10.19 -1.87
CA TYR A 74 22.91 11.03 -3.02
C TYR A 74 21.79 10.93 -4.08
N HIS A 75 21.44 9.71 -4.49
CA HIS A 75 20.36 9.50 -5.48
C HIS A 75 18.97 9.91 -4.96
N ALA A 76 18.69 9.73 -3.67
CA ALA A 76 17.43 10.18 -3.07
C ALA A 76 17.26 11.70 -3.15
N VAL A 77 18.35 12.47 -2.96
CA VAL A 77 18.35 13.93 -3.13
C VAL A 77 18.13 14.32 -4.59
N LEU A 78 18.76 13.64 -5.55
CA LEU A 78 18.55 13.90 -6.98
C LEU A 78 17.10 13.65 -7.40
N ILE A 79 16.49 12.53 -6.98
CA ILE A 79 15.08 12.27 -7.25
C ILE A 79 14.22 13.36 -6.61
N ARG A 80 14.51 13.76 -5.36
CA ARG A 80 13.76 14.83 -4.69
C ARG A 80 13.82 16.14 -5.48
N ALA A 81 14.99 16.53 -5.98
CA ALA A 81 15.15 17.72 -6.82
C ALA A 81 14.27 17.65 -8.08
N ARG A 82 14.25 16.50 -8.77
CA ARG A 82 13.42 16.26 -9.97
C ARG A 82 11.92 16.43 -9.70
N PHE A 83 11.44 15.99 -8.53
CA PHE A 83 10.04 16.17 -8.13
C PHE A 83 9.75 17.63 -7.74
N GLU A 84 10.68 18.33 -7.09
CA GLU A 84 10.50 19.76 -6.74
C GLU A 84 10.46 20.67 -7.96
N GLU A 85 11.22 20.38 -9.02
CA GLU A 85 11.16 21.11 -10.29
C GLU A 85 9.73 21.16 -10.87
N ASN A 86 8.95 20.11 -10.64
CA ASN A 86 7.59 19.94 -11.16
C ASN A 86 6.50 20.26 -10.12
N ARG A 87 6.85 20.82 -8.96
CA ARG A 87 5.91 21.05 -7.85
C ARG A 87 4.84 22.10 -8.15
N ASN A 88 5.20 23.14 -8.90
CA ASN A 88 4.37 24.33 -9.11
C ASN A 88 3.63 24.32 -10.47
N ILE A 89 3.18 23.15 -10.93
CA ILE A 89 2.37 23.01 -12.14
C ILE A 89 0.90 23.29 -11.80
N LYS A 90 0.31 24.29 -12.45
CA LYS A 90 -1.11 24.66 -12.25
C LYS A 90 -2.07 23.83 -13.11
N ASP A 91 -1.62 23.36 -14.27
CA ASP A 91 -2.45 22.62 -15.22
C ASP A 91 -2.66 21.17 -14.76
N GLU A 92 -3.89 20.83 -14.37
CA GLU A 92 -4.23 19.52 -13.81
C GLU A 92 -4.06 18.37 -14.82
N ILE A 93 -4.38 18.62 -16.10
CA ILE A 93 -4.25 17.62 -17.17
C ILE A 93 -2.78 17.27 -17.37
N LEU A 94 -1.91 18.28 -17.38
CA LEU A 94 -0.47 18.11 -17.52
C LEU A 94 0.10 17.39 -16.29
N ALA A 95 -0.31 17.78 -15.08
CA ALA A 95 0.13 17.13 -13.85
C ALA A 95 -0.25 15.65 -13.82
N ARG A 96 -1.48 15.30 -14.24
CA ARG A 96 -1.92 13.91 -14.35
C ARG A 96 -1.07 13.14 -15.36
N LYS A 97 -0.84 13.71 -16.54
CA LYS A 97 0.00 13.10 -17.58
C LYS A 97 1.43 12.87 -17.09
N LEU A 98 2.01 13.83 -16.36
CA LEU A 98 3.36 13.71 -15.79
C LEU A 98 3.46 12.53 -14.81
N VAL A 99 2.42 12.29 -14.01
CA VAL A 99 2.38 11.14 -13.10
C VAL A 99 2.26 9.82 -13.87
N GLU A 100 1.42 9.78 -14.91
CA GLU A 100 1.29 8.62 -15.80
C GLU A 100 2.63 8.30 -16.49
N ASP A 101 3.28 9.31 -17.07
CA ASP A 101 4.60 9.20 -17.70
C ASP A 101 5.68 8.78 -16.69
N GLY A 102 5.65 9.30 -15.46
CA GLY A 102 6.57 8.93 -14.39
C GLY A 102 6.42 7.48 -13.92
N TRP A 103 5.20 6.94 -13.90
CA TRP A 103 4.97 5.52 -13.64
C TRP A 103 5.49 4.64 -14.79
N ASN A 104 5.29 5.06 -16.03
CA ASN A 104 5.83 4.36 -17.20
C ASN A 104 7.36 4.34 -17.21
N GLU A 105 8.01 5.46 -16.86
CA GLU A 105 9.45 5.53 -16.69
C GLU A 105 9.92 4.61 -15.55
N PHE A 106 9.25 4.66 -14.39
CA PHE A 106 9.57 3.82 -13.25
C PHE A 106 9.50 2.34 -13.59
N GLU A 107 8.46 1.90 -14.30
CA GLU A 107 8.28 0.49 -14.66
C GLU A 107 9.38 -0.01 -15.61
N ARG A 108 9.90 0.83 -16.50
CA ARG A 108 11.03 0.49 -17.38
C ARG A 108 12.35 0.36 -16.62
N VAL A 109 12.53 1.18 -15.59
CA VAL A 109 13.81 1.35 -14.90
C VAL A 109 13.88 0.53 -13.59
N ARG A 110 12.74 0.07 -13.05
CA ARG A 110 12.71 -0.59 -11.74
C ARG A 110 13.62 -1.82 -11.69
N SER A 111 14.22 -2.03 -10.52
CA SER A 111 14.99 -3.23 -10.22
C SER A 111 14.12 -4.48 -10.30
N THR A 112 14.69 -5.57 -10.82
CA THR A 112 14.06 -6.90 -10.83
C THR A 112 13.69 -7.35 -9.43
N PHE A 113 14.55 -7.08 -8.44
CA PHE A 113 14.36 -7.48 -7.05
C PHE A 113 14.15 -6.26 -6.17
N GLN A 114 12.90 -5.79 -6.08
CA GLN A 114 12.57 -4.62 -5.25
C GLN A 114 12.76 -4.89 -3.75
N PHE A 115 13.20 -3.87 -3.02
CA PHE A 115 13.23 -3.92 -1.57
C PHE A 115 11.80 -4.00 -1.00
N LYS A 116 11.56 -4.99 -0.13
CA LYS A 116 10.33 -5.14 0.66
C LYS A 116 10.70 -5.36 2.12
N TYR A 117 9.89 -4.84 3.03
CA TYR A 117 10.09 -5.11 4.45
C TYR A 117 9.73 -6.57 4.75
N PRO A 118 10.41 -7.24 5.70
CA PRO A 118 10.19 -8.67 5.95
C PRO A 118 8.73 -9.03 6.23
N THR A 119 8.02 -8.22 7.01
CA THR A 119 6.62 -8.44 7.41
C THR A 119 5.60 -7.85 6.43
N SER A 120 6.04 -7.09 5.42
CA SER A 120 5.14 -6.53 4.42
C SER A 120 4.68 -7.61 3.44
N PRO A 121 3.55 -7.43 2.73
CA PRO A 121 3.13 -8.37 1.69
C PRO A 121 4.26 -8.66 0.70
N LYS A 122 4.48 -9.93 0.37
CA LYS A 122 5.60 -10.43 -0.46
C LYS A 122 7.00 -10.26 0.16
N GLY A 123 7.09 -9.91 1.44
CA GLY A 123 8.33 -9.92 2.21
C GLY A 123 8.72 -11.32 2.68
N ALA A 124 9.98 -11.50 3.06
CA ALA A 124 10.53 -12.80 3.44
C ALA A 124 9.86 -13.46 4.67
N ALA A 125 9.29 -12.67 5.56
CA ALA A 125 8.62 -13.14 6.78
C ALA A 125 7.12 -12.78 6.78
N PHE A 126 6.53 -12.56 5.61
CA PHE A 126 5.11 -12.24 5.50
C PHE A 126 4.27 -13.44 5.95
N GLN A 127 3.38 -13.22 6.91
CA GLN A 127 2.51 -14.27 7.48
C GLN A 127 3.28 -15.49 8.01
N ARG A 128 4.52 -15.29 8.45
CA ARG A 128 5.33 -16.37 9.04
C ARG A 128 4.69 -16.95 10.30
N GLU A 129 4.03 -16.10 11.07
CA GLU A 129 3.31 -16.51 12.29
C GLU A 129 1.81 -16.55 11.99
N PRO A 130 1.16 -17.71 12.21
CA PRO A 130 -0.28 -17.83 12.01
C PRO A 130 -1.03 -17.01 13.08
N SER A 131 -2.06 -16.31 12.66
CA SER A 131 -3.01 -15.69 13.59
C SER A 131 -4.08 -16.70 13.96
N PHE A 132 -4.14 -17.11 15.23
CA PHE A 132 -5.25 -17.93 15.73
C PHE A 132 -6.41 -17.05 16.15
N GLU A 133 -7.63 -17.48 15.86
CA GLU A 133 -8.84 -16.77 16.27
C GLU A 133 -9.06 -16.93 17.77
N ASP A 134 -9.38 -15.83 18.45
CA ASP A 134 -9.65 -15.87 19.88
C ASP A 134 -10.85 -16.76 20.23
N CYS A 135 -11.80 -17.00 19.31
CA CYS A 135 -12.96 -17.85 19.55
C CYS A 135 -12.59 -19.30 19.93
N LEU A 136 -11.42 -19.78 19.50
CA LEU A 136 -10.95 -21.15 19.73
C LEU A 136 -10.75 -21.47 21.22
N TYR A 137 -10.45 -20.48 22.07
CA TYR A 137 -10.31 -20.74 23.50
C TYR A 137 -11.64 -21.08 24.19
N ASP A 138 -12.77 -20.79 23.56
CA ASP A 138 -14.07 -21.13 24.13
C ASP A 138 -14.39 -22.62 23.95
N THR A 139 -13.79 -23.29 22.97
CA THR A 139 -13.97 -24.73 22.71
C THR A 139 -13.12 -25.64 23.59
N TRP A 140 -12.18 -25.08 24.36
CA TRP A 140 -11.29 -25.83 25.25
C TRP A 140 -12.06 -26.65 26.30
N HIS A 141 -11.51 -27.81 26.67
CA HIS A 141 -12.10 -28.65 27.70
C HIS A 141 -12.03 -27.95 29.07
N PRO A 142 -13.03 -28.07 29.96
CA PRO A 142 -13.02 -27.38 31.26
C PRO A 142 -11.76 -27.65 32.10
N LEU A 143 -11.18 -28.85 32.02
CA LEU A 143 -9.93 -29.17 32.72
C LEU A 143 -8.73 -28.35 32.21
N GLU A 144 -8.66 -28.08 30.90
CA GLU A 144 -7.61 -27.23 30.31
C GLU A 144 -7.80 -25.76 30.71
N LYS A 145 -9.07 -25.32 30.83
CA LYS A 145 -9.38 -23.97 31.31
C LYS A 145 -9.01 -23.76 32.77
N GLN A 146 -9.17 -24.80 33.59
CA GLN A 146 -8.81 -24.77 35.01
C GLN A 146 -7.30 -24.57 35.24
N GLN A 147 -6.45 -24.88 34.25
CA GLN A 147 -5.02 -24.58 34.32
C GLN A 147 -4.73 -23.06 34.33
N TYR A 148 -5.63 -22.25 33.77
CA TYR A 148 -5.45 -20.79 33.60
C TYR A 148 -6.62 -19.98 34.17
N PRO A 149 -6.94 -20.09 35.48
CA PRO A 149 -8.16 -19.54 36.06
C PRO A 149 -8.24 -18.01 35.94
N ASP A 150 -7.13 -17.32 36.19
CA ASP A 150 -7.06 -15.85 36.11
C ASP A 150 -7.27 -15.31 34.69
N TYR A 151 -6.74 -16.02 33.69
CA TYR A 151 -6.90 -15.64 32.28
C TYR A 151 -8.38 -15.73 31.87
N PHE A 152 -9.03 -16.86 32.15
CA PHE A 152 -10.44 -17.07 31.80
C PHE A 152 -11.38 -16.14 32.58
N ALA A 153 -11.11 -15.85 33.85
CA ALA A 153 -11.88 -14.87 34.63
C ALA A 153 -11.80 -13.45 34.01
N ARG A 154 -10.62 -13.02 33.55
CA ARG A 154 -10.45 -11.73 32.86
C ARG A 154 -11.11 -11.72 31.49
N ARG A 155 -11.05 -12.84 30.77
CA ARG A 155 -11.66 -13.01 29.45
C ARG A 155 -13.18 -12.89 29.51
N GLU A 156 -13.84 -13.54 30.46
CA GLU A 156 -15.30 -13.44 30.63
C GLU A 156 -15.74 -12.00 30.93
N LYS A 157 -14.96 -11.24 31.72
CA LYS A 157 -15.21 -9.80 31.91
C LYS A 157 -15.12 -9.02 30.59
N ARG A 158 -14.19 -9.34 29.69
CA ARG A 158 -14.07 -8.68 28.37
C ARG A 158 -15.22 -9.06 27.44
N LYS A 159 -15.66 -10.32 27.45
CA LYS A 159 -16.82 -10.79 26.67
C LYS A 159 -18.08 -10.01 27.04
N LYS A 160 -18.35 -9.85 28.34
CA LYS A 160 -19.47 -9.03 28.83
C LYS A 160 -19.39 -7.57 28.34
N LYS A 161 -18.22 -6.94 28.51
CA LYS A 161 -17.99 -5.57 28.01
C LYS A 161 -18.20 -5.43 26.50
N PHE A 162 -17.81 -6.44 25.73
CA PHE A 162 -18.02 -6.44 24.28
C PHE A 162 -19.52 -6.49 23.94
N ILE A 163 -20.28 -7.36 24.59
CA ILE A 163 -21.74 -7.46 24.41
C ILE A 163 -22.43 -6.14 24.79
N GLU A 164 -22.08 -5.56 25.94
CA GLU A 164 -22.60 -4.26 26.38
C GLU A 164 -22.31 -3.15 25.36
N ALA A 165 -21.08 -3.08 24.85
CA ALA A 165 -20.69 -2.12 23.82
C ALA A 165 -21.41 -2.36 22.48
N TRP A 166 -21.65 -3.63 22.13
CA TRP A 166 -22.38 -4.02 20.93
C TRP A 166 -23.83 -3.56 20.98
N VAL A 167 -24.55 -3.91 22.06
CA VAL A 167 -25.94 -3.49 22.29
C VAL A 167 -26.05 -1.98 22.30
N LYS A 168 -25.09 -1.28 22.93
CA LYS A 168 -25.07 0.19 22.92
C LYS A 168 -24.90 0.79 21.51
N ARG A 169 -24.09 0.16 20.65
CA ARG A 169 -23.79 0.69 19.32
C ARG A 169 -24.88 0.41 18.30
N TYR A 170 -25.54 -0.74 18.41
CA TYR A 170 -26.45 -1.25 17.38
C TYR A 170 -27.89 -1.48 17.86
N GLY A 171 -28.20 -1.23 19.14
CA GLY A 171 -29.48 -1.61 19.75
C GLY A 171 -29.51 -3.08 20.18
N SER A 172 -30.53 -3.46 20.94
CA SER A 172 -30.78 -4.86 21.28
C SER A 172 -31.27 -5.61 20.03
N GLU A 173 -30.97 -6.90 19.91
CA GLU A 173 -31.41 -7.71 18.77
C GLU A 173 -32.96 -7.80 18.70
N ASP A 174 -33.63 -7.72 19.85
CA ASP A 174 -35.10 -7.75 19.97
C ASP A 174 -35.78 -6.56 19.26
N GLU A 175 -35.15 -5.38 19.26
CA GLU A 175 -35.66 -4.18 18.59
C GLU A 175 -35.53 -4.26 17.06
N LYS A 176 -34.51 -4.95 16.55
CA LYS A 176 -34.28 -5.11 15.10
C LYS A 176 -35.25 -6.10 14.45
N ILE A 177 -35.56 -7.21 15.15
CA ILE A 177 -36.55 -8.20 14.69
C ILE A 177 -37.93 -7.54 14.60
N CYS A 178 -38.28 -6.68 15.57
CA CYS A 178 -39.55 -5.96 15.56
C CYS A 178 -39.68 -5.00 14.36
N LEU A 179 -38.60 -4.27 14.01
CA LEU A 179 -38.60 -3.37 12.84
C LEU A 179 -38.68 -4.12 11.50
N GLN A 180 -38.16 -5.35 11.39
CA GLN A 180 -38.25 -6.17 10.18
C GLN A 180 -39.59 -6.89 10.01
N LEU A 181 -40.36 -7.08 11.08
CA LEU A 181 -41.70 -7.70 11.03
C LEU A 181 -42.84 -6.68 10.81
N VAL A 182 -42.54 -5.38 10.91
CA VAL A 182 -43.52 -4.28 10.72
C VAL A 182 -43.44 -3.69 9.29
N THR A 183 -42.43 -4.07 8.50
CA THR A 183 -42.30 -3.77 7.06
C THR A 183 -42.69 -4.97 6.21
#